data_AF-A0AAX4NYQ9-F1
#
_entry.id   AF-A0AAX4NYQ9-F1
#
_cell.length_a   1.000
_cell.length_b   1.000
_cell.length_c   1.000
_cell.angle_alpha   90.00
_cell.angle_beta   90.00
_cell.angle_gamma   90.00
#
_symmetry.space_group_name_H-M   'P 1'
#
loop_
_entity.id
_entity.type
_entity.pdbx_description
1 polymer ?
#
loop_
_entity_poly.entity_id
_entity_poly.type
_entity_poly.pdbx_seq_one_letter_code
_entity_poly.pdbx_strand_id
1 'polypeptide(L)'
;MEALRARGRRLRALIRRRRREERDRRDGKNERSARPDSRAKAVHVGEIYGFVGAITTSVFAAVYFFWAYTPERVLHALGIHYYPSKYWALTLPVWLSALAVSAFFAYEAYNLAASPPLHSVLQVRDEHSRFRADLTAEQRKMPVLYDIPLAEVNERIFGNGGGDGGGGAGKRRRWRITVS
;
A
#
# COMPACT_ATOMS: atom_id res chain seq x y z
N MET A 1 66.31 -6.44 -30.41
CA MET A 1 65.89 -5.44 -29.38
C MET A 1 64.37 -5.18 -29.35
N GLU A 2 63.62 -5.38 -30.43
CA GLU A 2 62.16 -5.09 -30.47
C GLU A 2 61.27 -6.12 -29.75
N ALA A 3 61.66 -7.40 -29.76
CA ALA A 3 60.89 -8.47 -29.11
C ALA A 3 60.76 -8.29 -27.59
N LEU A 4 61.79 -7.74 -26.93
CA LEU A 4 61.78 -7.47 -25.48
C LEU A 4 60.86 -6.29 -25.12
N ARG A 5 60.80 -5.26 -25.97
CA ARG A 5 59.87 -4.12 -25.81
C ARG A 5 58.41 -4.57 -26.00
N ALA A 6 58.15 -5.48 -26.94
CA ALA A 6 56.82 -6.05 -27.15
C ALA A 6 56.35 -6.92 -25.97
N ARG A 7 57.23 -7.76 -25.41
CA ARG A 7 56.94 -8.56 -24.20
C ARG A 7 56.62 -7.68 -22.99
N GLY A 8 57.36 -6.59 -22.78
CA GLY A 8 57.09 -5.64 -21.70
C GLY A 8 55.72 -4.97 -21.80
N ARG A 9 55.25 -4.64 -23.02
CA ARG A 9 53.90 -4.08 -23.24
C ARG A 9 52.80 -5.10 -22.96
N ARG A 10 52.98 -6.36 -23.36
CA ARG A 10 52.03 -7.46 -23.10
C ARG A 10 51.93 -7.75 -21.60
N LEU A 11 53.06 -7.78 -20.89
CA LEU A 11 53.07 -7.99 -19.44
C LEU A 11 52.34 -6.86 -18.69
N ARG A 12 52.57 -5.60 -19.09
CA ARG A 12 51.82 -4.45 -18.54
C ARG A 12 50.32 -4.51 -18.85
N ALA A 13 49.92 -5.08 -19.99
CA ALA A 13 48.51 -5.28 -20.31
C ALA A 13 47.88 -6.38 -19.43
N LEU A 14 48.60 -7.48 -19.19
CA LEU A 14 48.15 -8.58 -18.33
C LEU A 14 48.02 -8.15 -16.86
N ILE A 15 49.00 -7.41 -16.34
CA ILE A 15 48.97 -6.88 -14.97
C ILE A 15 47.78 -5.93 -14.78
N ARG A 16 47.44 -5.13 -15.80
CA ARG A 16 46.28 -4.24 -15.75
C ARG A 16 44.96 -5.01 -15.79
N ARG A 17 44.86 -6.09 -16.57
CA ARG A 17 43.67 -6.96 -16.59
C ARG A 17 43.46 -7.65 -15.26
N ARG A 18 44.50 -8.25 -14.69
CA ARG A 18 44.42 -8.95 -13.40
C ARG A 18 43.99 -8.03 -12.26
N ARG A 19 44.52 -6.80 -12.22
CA ARG A 19 44.10 -5.80 -11.23
C ARG A 19 42.64 -5.36 -11.40
N ARG A 20 42.11 -5.30 -12.62
CA ARG A 20 40.69 -5.00 -12.86
C ARG A 20 39.82 -6.16 -12.38
N GLU A 21 40.16 -7.38 -12.74
CA GLU A 21 39.44 -8.59 -12.29
C GLU A 21 39.46 -8.73 -10.75
N GLU A 22 40.59 -8.44 -10.10
CA GLU A 22 40.69 -8.44 -8.64
C GLU A 22 39.84 -7.34 -8.00
N ARG A 23 39.76 -6.15 -8.63
CA ARG A 23 38.90 -5.05 -8.19
C ARG A 23 37.42 -5.40 -8.36
N ASP A 24 37.01 -5.88 -9.53
CA ASP A 24 35.63 -6.27 -9.82
C ASP A 24 35.17 -7.43 -8.91
N ARG A 25 36.06 -8.39 -8.60
CA ARG A 25 35.79 -9.44 -7.60
C ARG A 25 35.63 -8.89 -6.19
N ARG A 26 36.44 -7.89 -5.80
CA ARG A 26 36.34 -7.23 -4.49
C ARG A 26 35.04 -6.44 -4.39
N ASP A 27 34.70 -5.70 -5.43
CA ASP A 27 33.50 -4.87 -5.49
C ASP A 27 32.26 -5.74 -5.48
N GLY A 28 32.22 -6.84 -6.25
CA GLY A 28 31.13 -7.80 -6.21
C GLY A 28 31.00 -8.56 -4.88
N LYS A 29 32.12 -8.84 -4.18
CA LYS A 29 32.08 -9.43 -2.83
C LYS A 29 31.57 -8.42 -1.81
N ASN A 30 32.05 -7.18 -1.89
CA ASN A 30 31.61 -6.08 -1.03
C ASN A 30 30.13 -5.76 -1.26
N GLU A 31 29.64 -5.72 -2.49
CA GLU A 31 28.21 -5.54 -2.82
C GLU A 31 27.36 -6.72 -2.32
N ARG A 32 27.88 -7.94 -2.40
CA ARG A 32 27.17 -9.13 -1.88
C ARG A 32 27.14 -9.17 -0.35
N SER A 33 28.14 -8.62 0.34
CA SER A 33 28.15 -8.44 1.79
C SER A 33 27.49 -7.14 2.27
N ALA A 34 27.39 -6.13 1.41
CA ALA A 34 26.75 -4.84 1.68
C ALA A 34 25.28 -4.82 1.27
N ARG A 35 24.82 -5.79 0.47
CA ARG A 35 23.41 -6.19 0.49
C ARG A 35 23.14 -6.64 1.92
N PRO A 36 22.41 -5.84 2.72
CA PRO A 36 22.04 -6.31 4.03
C PRO A 36 21.23 -7.57 3.79
N ASP A 37 21.50 -8.61 4.57
CA ASP A 37 20.54 -9.70 4.75
C ASP A 37 19.33 -9.11 5.48
N SER A 38 18.53 -8.34 4.73
CA SER A 38 17.28 -7.71 5.17
C SER A 38 16.24 -8.76 5.53
N ARG A 39 16.52 -10.03 5.25
CA ARG A 39 15.62 -11.16 5.46
C ARG A 39 15.88 -11.87 6.78
N ALA A 40 17.12 -11.95 7.24
CA ALA A 40 17.46 -12.64 8.50
C ALA A 40 17.40 -11.75 9.75
N LYS A 41 17.38 -10.42 9.62
CA LYS A 41 17.44 -9.50 10.77
C LYS A 41 16.11 -8.92 11.22
N ALA A 42 15.01 -9.24 10.55
CA ALA A 42 13.71 -8.67 10.85
C ALA A 42 12.74 -9.77 11.30
N VAL A 43 12.99 -10.37 12.47
CA VAL A 43 11.82 -10.58 13.34
C VAL A 43 11.27 -9.19 13.53
N HIS A 44 10.12 -8.90 12.92
CA HIS A 44 9.61 -7.55 12.88
C HIS A 44 9.44 -7.13 14.33
N VAL A 45 10.00 -6.00 14.76
CA VAL A 45 9.84 -5.53 16.14
C VAL A 45 8.35 -5.50 16.54
N GLY A 46 7.48 -5.23 15.56
CA GLY A 46 6.01 -5.35 15.69
C GLY A 46 5.48 -6.76 15.97
N GLU A 47 6.10 -7.83 15.50
CA GLU A 47 5.72 -9.22 15.82
C GLU A 47 6.00 -9.56 17.27
N ILE A 48 7.12 -9.08 17.82
CA ILE A 48 7.48 -9.28 19.24
C ILE A 48 6.51 -8.52 20.13
N TYR A 49 6.25 -7.25 19.84
CA TYR A 49 5.27 -6.47 20.60
C TYR A 49 3.85 -7.01 20.47
N GLY A 50 3.47 -7.49 19.29
CA GLY A 50 2.19 -8.15 19.06
C GLY A 50 2.06 -9.43 19.87
N PHE A 51 3.11 -10.25 19.93
CA PHE A 51 3.13 -11.48 20.73
C PHE A 51 3.05 -11.22 22.23
N VAL A 52 3.87 -10.30 22.74
CA VAL A 52 3.83 -9.90 24.16
C VAL A 52 2.48 -9.27 24.49
N GLY A 53 1.95 -8.42 23.62
CA GLY A 53 0.62 -7.84 23.74
C GLY A 53 -0.47 -8.91 23.78
N ALA A 54 -0.42 -9.89 22.87
CA ALA A 54 -1.40 -10.96 22.81
C ALA A 54 -1.41 -11.81 24.10
N ILE A 55 -0.24 -12.20 24.62
CA ILE A 55 -0.15 -12.93 25.89
C ILE A 55 -0.68 -12.07 27.04
N THR A 56 -0.24 -10.82 27.12
CA THR A 56 -0.62 -9.88 28.17
C THR A 56 -2.13 -9.68 28.19
N THR A 57 -2.73 -9.33 27.05
CA THR A 57 -4.18 -9.17 26.89
C THR A 57 -4.93 -10.47 27.17
N SER A 58 -4.40 -11.64 26.76
CA SER A 58 -5.04 -12.93 27.05
C SER A 58 -5.09 -13.24 28.54
N VAL A 59 -3.99 -13.00 29.26
CA VAL A 59 -3.93 -13.18 30.72
C VAL A 59 -4.89 -12.22 31.42
N PHE A 60 -4.88 -10.94 31.05
CA PHE A 60 -5.82 -9.97 31.61
C PHE A 60 -7.28 -10.32 31.32
N ALA A 61 -7.58 -10.79 30.10
CA ALA A 61 -8.93 -11.24 29.74
C ALA A 61 -9.36 -12.46 30.56
N ALA A 62 -8.48 -13.45 30.77
CA ALA A 62 -8.77 -14.61 31.59
C ALA A 62 -9.06 -14.22 33.05
N VAL A 63 -8.24 -13.35 33.64
CA VAL A 63 -8.46 -12.81 34.99
C VAL A 63 -9.77 -12.02 35.07
N TYR A 64 -10.06 -11.20 34.05
CA TYR A 64 -11.29 -10.44 33.95
C TYR A 64 -12.53 -11.34 33.90
N PHE A 65 -12.53 -12.38 33.07
CA PHE A 65 -13.65 -13.32 33.00
C PHE A 65 -13.79 -14.11 34.30
N PHE A 66 -12.68 -14.57 34.88
CA PHE A 66 -12.70 -15.25 36.17
C PHE A 66 -13.35 -14.37 37.25
N TRP A 67 -12.96 -13.10 37.33
CA TRP A 67 -13.55 -12.12 38.24
C TRP A 67 -15.03 -11.83 37.92
N ALA A 68 -15.38 -11.65 36.65
CA ALA A 68 -16.73 -11.31 36.22
C ALA A 68 -17.75 -12.44 36.51
N TYR A 69 -17.37 -13.71 36.26
CA TYR A 69 -18.27 -14.85 36.41
C TYR A 69 -18.29 -15.46 37.81
N THR A 70 -17.25 -15.24 38.64
CA THR A 70 -17.21 -15.83 39.98
C THR A 70 -18.20 -15.13 40.92
N PRO A 71 -19.15 -15.84 41.56
CA PRO A 71 -20.11 -15.24 42.48
C PRO A 71 -19.43 -14.65 43.72
N GLU A 72 -20.00 -13.58 44.29
CA GLU A 72 -19.39 -12.81 45.39
C GLU A 72 -19.08 -13.68 46.61
N ARG A 73 -19.93 -14.67 46.89
CA ARG A 73 -19.75 -15.63 48.00
C ARG A 73 -18.40 -16.37 47.92
N VAL A 74 -17.97 -16.71 46.71
CA VAL A 74 -16.70 -17.42 46.47
C VAL A 74 -15.52 -16.44 46.61
N LEU A 75 -15.67 -15.21 46.12
CA LEU A 75 -14.66 -14.15 46.29
C LEU A 75 -14.43 -13.79 47.77
N HIS A 76 -15.51 -13.71 48.55
CA HIS A 76 -15.44 -13.49 49.99
C HIS A 76 -14.83 -14.69 50.74
N ALA A 77 -15.09 -15.93 50.30
CA ALA A 77 -14.43 -17.12 50.85
C ALA A 77 -12.91 -17.15 50.54
N LEU A 78 -12.49 -16.55 49.43
CA LEU A 78 -11.09 -16.34 49.04
C LEU A 78 -10.41 -15.18 49.80
N GLY A 79 -11.14 -14.48 50.68
CA GLY A 79 -10.61 -13.34 51.46
C GLY A 79 -10.49 -12.04 50.66
N ILE A 80 -11.05 -11.97 49.44
CA ILE A 80 -11.00 -10.78 48.59
C ILE A 80 -12.25 -9.92 48.87
N HIS A 81 -12.09 -8.93 49.74
CA HIS A 81 -13.18 -8.00 50.12
C HIS A 81 -13.16 -6.68 49.34
N TYR A 82 -12.05 -6.36 48.68
CA TYR A 82 -11.88 -5.11 47.93
C TYR A 82 -11.83 -5.40 46.43
N TYR A 83 -12.99 -5.28 45.77
CA TYR A 83 -13.11 -5.30 44.32
C TYR A 83 -14.15 -4.25 43.88
N PRO A 84 -14.00 -3.64 42.69
CA PRO A 84 -14.99 -2.70 42.18
C PRO A 84 -16.35 -3.41 41.98
N SER A 85 -17.45 -2.65 42.03
CA SER A 85 -18.80 -3.20 41.82
C SER A 85 -18.85 -4.07 40.56
N LYS A 86 -19.50 -5.24 40.63
CA LYS A 86 -19.67 -6.15 39.49
C LYS A 86 -20.36 -5.52 38.28
N TYR A 87 -21.06 -4.40 38.47
CA TYR A 87 -21.60 -3.61 37.37
C TYR A 87 -20.52 -3.25 36.34
N TRP A 88 -19.27 -3.05 36.79
CA TRP A 88 -18.12 -2.79 35.92
C TRP A 88 -17.88 -3.89 34.89
N ALA A 89 -18.20 -5.15 35.21
CA ALA A 89 -18.11 -6.27 34.28
C ALA A 89 -19.06 -6.13 33.08
N LEU A 90 -20.23 -5.49 33.26
CA LEU A 90 -21.17 -5.23 32.17
C LEU A 90 -20.84 -3.93 31.44
N THR A 91 -20.47 -2.88 32.16
CA THR A 91 -20.22 -1.58 31.52
C THR A 91 -19.05 -1.63 30.55
N LEU A 92 -17.93 -2.29 30.87
CA LEU A 92 -16.76 -2.31 29.98
C LEU A 92 -17.08 -2.82 28.55
N PRO A 93 -17.73 -3.98 28.35
CA PRO A 93 -18.07 -4.44 27.00
C PRO A 93 -19.12 -3.56 26.32
N VAL A 94 -20.06 -2.98 27.07
CA VAL A 94 -21.06 -2.03 26.53
C VAL A 94 -20.37 -0.75 26.03
N TRP A 95 -19.47 -0.17 26.81
CA TRP A 95 -18.71 1.02 26.43
C TRP A 95 -17.75 0.74 25.27
N LEU A 96 -17.12 -0.43 25.23
CA LEU A 96 -16.28 -0.83 24.09
C LEU A 96 -17.09 -0.94 22.80
N SER A 97 -18.30 -1.52 22.88
CA SER A 97 -19.21 -1.63 21.74
C SER A 97 -19.69 -0.25 21.27
N ALA A 98 -20.08 0.62 22.21
CA ALA A 98 -20.47 1.99 21.93
C ALA A 98 -19.33 2.80 21.31
N LEU A 99 -18.10 2.62 21.80
CA LEU A 99 -16.89 3.25 21.26
C LEU A 99 -16.62 2.76 19.83
N ALA A 100 -16.76 1.46 19.55
CA ALA A 100 -16.56 0.92 18.20
C ALA A 100 -17.56 1.51 17.19
N VAL A 101 -18.84 1.58 17.56
CA VAL A 101 -19.88 2.23 16.74
C VAL A 101 -19.59 3.72 16.57
N SER A 102 -19.22 4.40 17.66
CA SER A 102 -18.88 5.83 17.61
C SER A 102 -17.66 6.09 16.73
N ALA A 103 -16.64 5.23 16.77
CA ALA A 103 -15.45 5.33 15.95
C ALA A 103 -15.76 5.15 14.47
N PHE A 104 -16.68 4.23 14.12
CA PHE A 104 -17.16 4.07 12.75
C PHE A 104 -17.80 5.37 12.23
N PHE A 105 -18.77 5.93 12.97
CA PHE A 105 -19.41 7.18 12.55
C PHE A 105 -18.44 8.36 12.54
N ALA A 106 -17.52 8.43 13.50
CA ALA A 106 -16.49 9.46 13.54
C ALA A 106 -15.54 9.36 12.33
N TYR A 107 -15.20 8.13 11.92
CA TYR A 107 -14.40 7.90 10.72
C TYR A 107 -15.12 8.34 9.45
N GLU A 108 -16.39 7.98 9.29
CA GLU A 108 -17.20 8.44 8.15
C GLU A 108 -17.34 9.97 8.14
N ALA A 109 -17.61 10.58 9.31
CA ALA A 109 -17.67 12.03 9.43
C ALA A 109 -16.33 12.69 9.08
N TYR A 110 -15.21 12.12 9.52
CA TYR A 110 -13.87 12.59 9.18
C TYR A 110 -13.60 12.47 7.68
N ASN A 111 -13.92 11.34 7.06
CA ASN A 111 -13.76 11.14 5.62
C ASN A 111 -14.60 12.13 4.82
N LEU A 112 -15.83 12.40 5.24
CA LEU A 112 -16.70 13.39 4.60
C LEU A 112 -16.16 14.81 4.79
N ALA A 113 -15.63 15.14 5.98
CA ALA A 113 -15.02 16.44 6.25
C ALA A 113 -13.70 16.65 5.49
N ALA A 114 -12.93 15.58 5.25
CA ALA A 114 -11.70 15.60 4.47
C ALA A 114 -11.93 15.56 2.95
N SER A 115 -13.12 15.15 2.50
CA SER A 115 -13.47 15.07 1.08
C SER A 115 -13.80 16.46 0.51
N PRO A 116 -13.37 16.78 -0.74
CA PRO A 116 -13.82 17.98 -1.44
C PRO A 116 -15.35 18.00 -1.61
N PRO A 117 -15.99 19.18 -1.78
CA PRO A 117 -17.44 19.26 -2.03
C PRO A 117 -17.90 18.38 -3.19
N LEU A 118 -19.10 17.79 -3.09
CA LEU A 118 -19.67 16.83 -4.07
C LEU A 118 -19.73 17.33 -5.52
N HIS A 119 -19.70 18.65 -5.72
CA HIS A 119 -19.73 19.29 -7.04
C HIS A 119 -18.33 19.69 -7.55
N SER A 120 -17.26 19.36 -6.81
CA SER A 120 -15.90 19.71 -7.19
C SER A 120 -15.35 18.72 -8.21
N VAL A 121 -14.78 19.25 -9.29
CA VAL A 121 -14.05 18.47 -10.31
C VAL A 121 -12.86 17.73 -9.69
N LEU A 122 -12.36 18.17 -8.54
CA LEU A 122 -11.27 17.53 -7.79
C LEU A 122 -11.63 16.14 -7.25
N GLN A 123 -12.91 15.75 -7.24
CA GLN A 123 -13.30 14.38 -6.92
C GLN A 123 -12.99 13.39 -8.05
N VAL A 124 -12.98 13.87 -9.29
CA VAL A 124 -12.72 13.06 -10.49
C VAL A 124 -11.30 13.29 -11.02
N ARG A 125 -10.73 14.47 -10.75
CA ARG A 125 -9.42 14.89 -11.23
C ARG A 125 -8.47 15.11 -10.06
N ASP A 126 -7.35 14.42 -10.09
CA ASP A 126 -6.20 14.68 -9.22
C ASP A 126 -5.09 15.43 -9.98
N GLU A 127 -3.99 15.73 -9.28
CA GLU A 127 -2.80 16.39 -9.87
C GLU A 127 -2.14 15.54 -10.96
N HIS A 128 -2.36 14.22 -10.94
CA HIS A 128 -1.76 13.27 -11.87
C HIS A 128 -2.66 12.93 -13.08
N SER A 129 -3.89 13.42 -13.12
CA SER A 129 -4.83 13.23 -14.22
C SER A 129 -4.33 13.93 -15.48
N ARG A 130 -4.20 13.20 -16.59
CA ARG A 130 -3.63 13.71 -17.85
C ARG A 130 -4.67 13.63 -18.95
N PHE A 131 -5.19 14.75 -19.40
CA PHE A 131 -6.10 14.77 -20.54
C PHE A 131 -5.37 14.92 -21.86
N ARG A 132 -6.03 14.56 -22.96
CA ARG A 132 -5.49 14.74 -24.31
C ARG A 132 -5.06 16.18 -24.59
N ALA A 133 -5.74 17.15 -23.99
CA ALA A 133 -5.41 18.58 -24.10
C ALA A 133 -4.00 18.89 -23.55
N ASP A 134 -3.60 18.22 -22.46
CA ASP A 134 -2.35 18.44 -21.73
C ASP A 134 -1.14 17.76 -22.39
N LEU A 135 -1.36 16.93 -23.41
CA LEU A 135 -0.30 16.25 -24.16
C LEU A 135 0.38 17.19 -25.15
N THR A 136 1.72 17.19 -25.14
CA THR A 136 2.55 17.88 -26.14
C THR A 136 2.32 17.34 -27.55
N ALA A 137 2.64 18.14 -28.57
CA ALA A 137 2.47 17.77 -29.98
C ALA A 137 3.21 16.46 -30.35
N GLU A 138 4.38 16.21 -29.75
CA GLU A 138 5.12 14.96 -29.93
C GLU A 138 4.46 13.78 -29.23
N GLN A 139 3.98 13.95 -27.98
CA GLN A 139 3.25 12.91 -27.25
C GLN A 139 1.94 12.51 -27.95
N ARG A 140 1.31 13.41 -28.69
CA ARG A 140 0.11 13.10 -29.49
C ARG A 140 0.40 12.20 -30.70
N LYS A 141 1.65 12.14 -31.18
CA LYS A 141 2.07 11.29 -32.32
C LYS A 141 2.35 9.84 -31.91
N MET A 142 2.54 9.59 -30.61
CA MET A 142 2.81 8.28 -30.03
C MET A 142 1.58 7.81 -29.22
N PRO A 143 1.30 6.51 -29.04
CA PRO A 143 0.20 6.05 -28.21
C PRO A 143 0.52 6.18 -26.71
N VAL A 144 0.59 7.41 -26.22
CA VAL A 144 0.74 7.70 -24.79
C VAL A 144 -0.61 7.50 -24.11
N LEU A 145 -0.61 6.87 -22.93
CA LEU A 145 -1.83 6.69 -22.12
C LEU A 145 -2.28 8.04 -21.55
N TYR A 146 -3.56 8.36 -21.72
CA TYR A 146 -4.20 9.57 -21.20
C TYR A 146 -5.65 9.29 -20.81
N ASP A 147 -6.19 10.12 -19.93
CA ASP A 147 -7.55 10.02 -19.42
C ASP A 147 -8.54 10.64 -20.41
N ILE A 148 -9.66 9.96 -20.62
CA ILE A 148 -10.77 10.42 -21.46
C ILE A 148 -11.82 11.06 -20.54
N PRO A 149 -12.29 12.28 -20.79
CA PRO A 149 -13.32 12.91 -19.98
C PRO A 149 -14.59 12.07 -19.89
N LEU A 150 -15.21 12.03 -18.71
CA LEU A 150 -16.39 11.20 -18.45
C LEU A 150 -17.54 11.49 -19.42
N ALA A 151 -17.73 12.75 -19.83
CA ALA A 151 -18.72 13.13 -20.83
C ALA A 151 -18.50 12.43 -22.18
N GLU A 152 -17.24 12.39 -22.65
CA GLU A 152 -16.88 11.74 -23.91
C GLU A 152 -17.01 10.22 -23.82
N VAL A 153 -16.67 9.62 -22.67
CA VAL A 153 -16.90 8.19 -22.43
C VAL A 153 -18.39 7.87 -22.44
N ASN A 154 -19.22 8.69 -21.78
CA ASN A 154 -20.66 8.50 -21.69
C ASN A 154 -21.33 8.57 -23.07
N GLU A 155 -20.96 9.56 -23.90
CA GLU A 155 -21.44 9.65 -25.29
C GLU A 155 -21.00 8.45 -26.13
N ARG A 156 -19.76 7.99 -25.98
CA ARG A 156 -19.24 6.85 -26.75
C ARG A 156 -19.90 5.52 -26.36
N ILE A 157 -20.22 5.32 -25.09
CA ILE A 157 -20.83 4.08 -24.58
C ILE A 157 -22.34 4.09 -24.77
N PHE A 158 -23.02 5.20 -24.46
CA PHE A 158 -24.48 5.27 -24.37
C PHE A 158 -25.13 6.14 -25.45
N GLY A 159 -24.40 7.09 -26.05
CA GLY A 159 -24.94 8.03 -27.06
C GLY A 159 -25.29 7.39 -28.41
N ASN A 160 -25.11 6.09 -28.58
CA ASN A 160 -25.38 5.38 -29.84
C ASN A 160 -26.72 4.60 -29.83
N GLY A 161 -27.64 4.92 -28.90
CA GLY A 161 -28.82 4.10 -28.59
C GLY A 161 -30.22 4.75 -28.64
N GLY A 162 -30.39 6.03 -28.99
CA GLY A 162 -31.73 6.66 -29.05
C GLY A 162 -31.83 7.67 -30.19
N GLY A 163 -32.63 7.36 -31.22
CA GLY A 163 -32.75 8.12 -32.46
C GLY A 163 -33.57 9.42 -32.34
N ASP A 164 -33.34 10.37 -33.25
CA ASP A 164 -34.21 10.51 -34.43
C ASP A 164 -33.63 11.44 -35.52
N GLY A 165 -33.96 11.14 -36.77
CA GLY A 165 -33.99 12.00 -37.96
C GLY A 165 -32.88 13.03 -38.28
N GLY A 166 -31.99 12.70 -39.24
CA GLY A 166 -31.23 13.73 -39.97
C GLY A 166 -30.02 13.18 -40.73
N GLY A 167 -30.13 13.10 -42.05
CA GLY A 167 -29.13 12.48 -42.92
C GLY A 167 -27.72 13.07 -42.78
N GLY A 168 -26.74 12.18 -42.56
CA GLY A 168 -25.33 12.53 -42.56
C GLY A 168 -24.50 11.25 -42.55
N ALA A 169 -23.85 10.94 -43.67
CA ALA A 169 -23.00 9.78 -43.87
C ALA A 169 -21.78 9.79 -42.92
N GLY A 170 -21.97 9.34 -41.68
CA GLY A 170 -20.92 9.23 -40.67
C GLY A 170 -20.33 7.83 -40.60
N LYS A 171 -19.10 7.67 -41.10
CA LYS A 171 -18.29 6.43 -41.07
C LYS A 171 -18.38 5.71 -39.72
N ARG A 172 -19.03 4.54 -39.71
CA ARG A 172 -18.95 3.55 -38.62
C ARG A 172 -17.51 3.01 -38.55
N ARG A 173 -16.65 3.60 -37.71
CA ARG A 173 -15.35 3.01 -37.40
C ARG A 173 -15.58 1.84 -36.44
N ARG A 174 -15.62 0.64 -37.01
CA ARG A 174 -15.62 -0.63 -36.30
C ARG A 174 -14.30 -0.76 -35.53
N TRP A 175 -14.34 -0.60 -34.21
CA TRP A 175 -13.18 -0.85 -33.36
C TRP A 175 -12.86 -2.33 -33.36
N ARG A 176 -11.71 -2.70 -33.93
CA ARG A 176 -11.14 -4.03 -33.82
C ARG A 176 -10.06 -3.96 -32.74
N ILE A 177 -10.36 -4.51 -31.57
CA ILE A 177 -9.37 -4.66 -30.50
C ILE A 177 -8.49 -5.85 -30.91
N THR A 178 -7.38 -5.57 -31.60
CA THR A 178 -6.31 -6.55 -31.78
C THR A 178 -5.47 -6.55 -30.51
N VAL A 179 -5.65 -7.58 -29.69
CA VAL A 179 -4.71 -7.97 -28.65
C VAL A 179 -3.62 -8.79 -29.35
N SER A 180 -2.36 -8.37 -29.24
CA SER A 180 -1.18 -9.13 -29.65
C SER A 180 -0.51 -9.74 -28.43
#